data_AF-W0W863-F1
#
_entry.id   AF-W0W863-F1
#
_cell.length_a   1.000
_cell.length_b   1.000
_cell.length_c   1.000
_cell.angle_alpha   90.00
_cell.angle_beta   90.00
_cell.angle_gamma   90.00
#
_symmetry.space_group_name_H-M   'P 1'
#
loop_
_entity.id
_entity.type
_entity.pdbx_description
1 polymer ?
#
loop_
_entity_poly.entity_id
_entity_poly.type
_entity_poly.pdbx_seq_one_letter_code
_entity_poly.pdbx_strand_id
1 'polypeptide(L)'
;MRPPNSPHSAPLPWPSEVSPGQVRKATSALVAHVGSRVDPDGAIREECQSRVLESALALTLMTRIGMASPARDGVLAFLRAHLDTPREFDRVLATLAVGRAADRSPADDTDLIDKLTDALLGAAPEFISARRRRMLYAVLSVLGCPLPPGLVPAADEEAPTDPMHSWAAVQQAAVTLILASAAGVSNEATAAALNTLNATRPATTVWEGYVLLHLLSLHGLAGVPGQEATVRSGLETLLRHQRDDGGFPFVLEMQNWCTSTAAIAFAAAGAPPALLQTIAGKLAAHRVDDSLRSLSLSLSRGAALTGGWSIGPGVAQNDVDCTSCVLEFLQETDPVSYGGTVRRGVDALLAVQGTDGGFPTYVAGAPSEPCMTAGAVNGLGPHPATAPARGRAICFLADSQLPDGGFEPGWSRSRLHALFRARLAAASRHGTREGTRLGVPRRQPTARRRFRAGMEPQSPAHDVPRPSGRMHRRLARPPYGRYGRADRALRVRDAEPRRRLGDAARRPQRRDQHRLRADHAVLRGRGPAGRARHVLAARAPERGRRVRRPARHGRPSSVPVPLARPDRHLSAPRVRPRPLPSSAHGVSTPGSGVR
;
A
#
# COMPACT_ATOMS: atom_id res chain seq x y z
N MET A 1 17.63 26.31 -30.38
CA MET A 1 16.23 25.85 -30.58
C MET A 1 16.20 24.92 -31.79
N ARG A 2 15.39 23.85 -31.81
CA ARG A 2 15.09 23.12 -33.06
C ARG A 2 14.04 23.89 -33.87
N PRO A 3 14.11 23.92 -35.21
CA PRO A 3 13.10 24.57 -36.02
C PRO A 3 11.73 23.86 -35.86
N PRO A 4 10.62 24.62 -35.82
CA PRO A 4 9.29 24.09 -35.47
C PRO A 4 8.73 23.04 -36.44
N ASN A 5 9.31 22.93 -37.65
CA ASN A 5 8.95 21.95 -38.67
C ASN A 5 9.94 20.77 -38.76
N SER A 6 10.74 20.52 -37.72
CA SER A 6 11.54 19.28 -37.64
C SER A 6 10.58 18.08 -37.72
N PRO A 7 10.64 17.21 -38.75
CA PRO A 7 9.70 16.12 -38.89
C PRO A 7 9.75 15.23 -37.64
N HIS A 8 8.57 14.77 -37.20
CA HIS A 8 8.50 13.74 -36.19
C HIS A 8 9.40 12.59 -36.66
N SER A 9 10.40 12.23 -35.84
CA SER A 9 11.29 11.14 -36.21
C SER A 9 10.45 9.90 -36.45
N ALA A 10 10.66 9.25 -37.59
CA ALA A 10 9.93 8.06 -37.98
C ALA A 10 9.86 7.09 -36.78
N PRO A 11 8.72 6.43 -36.54
CA PRO A 11 8.62 5.45 -35.47
C PRO A 11 9.77 4.46 -35.61
N LEU A 12 10.42 4.14 -34.47
CA LEU A 12 11.53 3.19 -34.49
C LEU A 12 11.01 1.90 -35.14
N PRO A 13 11.66 1.41 -36.22
CA PRO A 13 11.23 0.17 -36.83
C PRO A 13 11.31 -0.94 -35.78
N TRP A 14 10.33 -1.84 -35.80
CA TRP A 14 10.39 -3.05 -34.99
C TRP A 14 11.68 -3.82 -35.34
N PRO A 15 12.30 -4.52 -34.37
CA PRO A 15 13.38 -5.46 -34.68
C PRO A 15 12.94 -6.42 -35.78
N SER A 16 13.81 -6.71 -36.75
CA SER A 16 13.48 -7.55 -37.92
C SER A 16 12.98 -8.95 -37.56
N GLU A 17 13.28 -9.42 -36.35
CA GLU A 17 12.85 -10.69 -35.77
C GLU A 17 11.39 -10.67 -35.27
N VAL A 18 10.80 -9.49 -35.09
CA VAL A 18 9.45 -9.31 -34.51
C VAL A 18 8.44 -9.03 -35.62
N SER A 19 7.77 -10.08 -36.12
CA SER A 19 6.71 -9.89 -37.11
C SER A 19 5.43 -9.32 -36.48
N PRO A 20 4.71 -8.39 -37.14
CA PRO A 20 3.42 -7.90 -36.66
C PRO A 20 2.36 -8.99 -36.46
N GLY A 21 2.46 -10.11 -37.21
CA GLY A 21 1.59 -11.27 -37.05
C GLY A 21 1.84 -12.03 -35.74
N GLN A 22 3.10 -12.24 -35.36
CA GLN A 22 3.46 -12.82 -34.06
C GLN A 22 3.03 -11.92 -32.90
N VAL A 23 3.21 -10.59 -33.02
CA VAL A 23 2.75 -9.64 -32.00
C VAL A 23 1.24 -9.75 -31.81
N ARG A 24 0.43 -9.70 -32.88
CA ARG A 24 -1.03 -9.88 -32.78
C ARG A 24 -1.41 -11.23 -32.15
N LYS A 25 -0.77 -12.33 -32.55
CA LYS A 25 -1.01 -13.66 -31.97
C LYS A 25 -0.69 -13.70 -30.47
N ALA A 26 0.43 -13.09 -30.05
CA ALA A 26 0.82 -12.99 -28.65
C ALA A 26 -0.16 -12.12 -27.84
N THR A 27 -0.58 -10.97 -28.39
CA THR A 27 -1.61 -10.11 -27.78
C THR A 27 -2.92 -10.87 -27.62
N SER A 28 -3.42 -11.58 -28.64
CA SER A 28 -4.65 -12.37 -28.55
C SER A 28 -4.56 -13.48 -27.49
N ALA A 29 -3.41 -14.18 -27.42
CA ALA A 29 -3.18 -15.20 -26.40
C ALA A 29 -3.13 -14.60 -24.98
N LEU A 30 -2.52 -13.42 -24.82
CA LEU A 30 -2.48 -12.71 -23.54
C LEU A 30 -3.87 -12.20 -23.12
N VAL A 31 -4.66 -11.64 -24.05
CA VAL A 31 -6.04 -11.23 -23.82
C VAL A 31 -6.91 -12.42 -23.39
N ALA A 32 -6.78 -13.57 -24.06
CA ALA A 32 -7.49 -14.78 -23.65
C ALA A 32 -7.05 -15.28 -22.26
N HIS A 33 -5.75 -15.27 -21.97
CA HIS A 33 -5.20 -15.69 -20.68
C HIS A 33 -5.68 -14.80 -19.54
N VAL A 34 -5.48 -13.49 -19.62
CA VAL A 34 -5.93 -12.54 -18.58
C VAL A 34 -7.46 -12.47 -18.54
N GLY A 35 -8.14 -12.61 -19.68
CA GLY A 35 -9.60 -12.67 -19.76
C GLY A 35 -10.19 -13.84 -18.97
N SER A 36 -9.52 -14.99 -18.97
CA SER A 36 -9.90 -16.15 -18.12
C SER A 36 -9.70 -15.94 -16.61
N ARG A 37 -9.11 -14.82 -16.18
CA ARG A 37 -8.98 -14.40 -14.77
C ARG A 37 -10.01 -13.34 -14.37
N VAL A 38 -10.88 -12.91 -15.28
CA VAL A 38 -11.98 -12.00 -14.96
C VAL A 38 -13.14 -12.82 -14.41
N ASP A 39 -13.47 -12.59 -13.14
CA ASP A 39 -14.59 -13.21 -12.47
C ASP A 39 -15.93 -12.76 -13.09
N PRO A 40 -17.03 -13.50 -12.89
CA PRO A 40 -18.35 -13.16 -13.46
C PRO A 40 -18.87 -11.76 -13.07
N ASP A 41 -18.37 -11.18 -11.97
CA ASP A 41 -18.70 -9.83 -11.53
C ASP A 41 -17.78 -8.74 -12.10
N GLY A 42 -16.84 -9.08 -12.99
CA GLY A 42 -15.94 -8.13 -13.66
C GLY A 42 -14.66 -7.77 -12.89
N ALA A 43 -14.37 -8.45 -11.78
CA ALA A 43 -13.12 -8.24 -11.03
C ALA A 43 -12.03 -9.22 -11.46
N ILE A 44 -10.77 -8.85 -11.19
CA ILE A 44 -9.62 -9.75 -11.23
C ILE A 44 -9.09 -9.88 -9.80
N ARG A 45 -9.21 -11.07 -9.21
CA ARG A 45 -8.83 -11.39 -7.82
C ARG A 45 -7.52 -12.17 -7.75
N GLU A 46 -6.45 -11.59 -8.27
CA GLU A 46 -5.11 -12.17 -8.13
C GLU A 46 -4.52 -11.86 -6.75
N GLU A 47 -3.80 -12.84 -6.20
CA GLU A 47 -3.21 -12.76 -4.87
C GLU A 47 -1.75 -12.29 -4.92
N CYS A 48 -1.34 -11.47 -3.95
CA CYS A 48 0.09 -11.28 -3.69
C CYS A 48 0.72 -12.56 -3.14
N GLN A 49 1.87 -12.94 -3.72
CA GLN A 49 2.75 -13.97 -3.18
C GLN A 49 3.29 -13.58 -1.80
N SER A 50 3.60 -14.60 -1.00
CA SER A 50 4.25 -14.43 0.29
C SER A 50 5.63 -13.78 0.17
N ARG A 51 6.06 -13.10 1.24
CA ARG A 51 7.38 -12.48 1.34
C ARG A 51 8.05 -12.82 2.66
N VAL A 52 9.38 -12.78 2.67
CA VAL A 52 10.17 -13.09 3.85
C VAL A 52 9.97 -12.09 4.98
N LEU A 53 9.86 -10.78 4.69
CA LEU A 53 9.70 -9.74 5.72
C LEU A 53 8.45 -9.96 6.59
N GLU A 54 7.29 -10.06 5.98
CA GLU A 54 6.03 -10.29 6.70
C GLU A 54 6.03 -11.66 7.42
N SER A 55 6.56 -12.70 6.76
CA SER A 55 6.67 -14.03 7.35
C SER A 55 7.61 -14.06 8.58
N ALA A 56 8.76 -13.39 8.50
CA ALA A 56 9.72 -13.25 9.59
C ALA A 56 9.09 -12.51 10.78
N LEU A 57 8.44 -11.37 10.54
CA LEU A 57 7.72 -10.63 11.58
C LEU A 57 6.60 -11.48 12.21
N ALA A 58 5.87 -12.27 11.42
CA ALA A 58 4.81 -13.16 11.93
C ALA A 58 5.37 -14.28 12.82
N LEU A 59 6.41 -15.00 12.38
CA LEU A 59 7.07 -16.06 13.17
C LEU A 59 7.64 -15.50 14.48
N THR A 60 8.27 -14.32 14.42
CA THR A 60 8.82 -13.64 15.59
C THR A 60 7.72 -13.27 16.58
N LEU A 61 6.56 -12.80 16.12
CA LEU A 61 5.42 -12.51 17.00
C LEU A 61 4.84 -13.77 17.63
N MET A 62 4.60 -14.82 16.83
CA MET A 62 4.12 -16.12 17.32
C MET A 62 5.03 -16.68 18.41
N THR A 63 6.35 -16.63 18.17
CA THR A 63 7.37 -17.07 19.14
C THR A 63 7.36 -16.21 20.39
N ARG A 64 7.31 -14.87 20.26
CA ARG A 64 7.26 -13.92 21.39
C ARG A 64 6.09 -14.17 22.35
N ILE A 65 4.92 -14.58 21.83
CA ILE A 65 3.72 -14.82 22.65
C ILE A 65 3.49 -16.30 23.02
N GLY A 66 4.43 -17.20 22.68
CA GLY A 66 4.32 -18.64 22.97
C GLY A 66 3.22 -19.36 22.18
N MET A 67 2.86 -18.88 20.98
CA MET A 67 1.82 -19.51 20.16
C MET A 67 2.37 -20.76 19.44
N ALA A 68 1.86 -21.93 19.81
CA ALA A 68 2.04 -23.17 19.05
C ALA A 68 0.81 -23.42 18.16
N SER A 69 1.01 -23.52 16.83
CA SER A 69 -0.05 -23.78 15.86
C SER A 69 0.53 -24.34 14.55
N PRO A 70 -0.24 -25.11 13.76
CA PRO A 70 0.20 -25.56 12.43
C PRO A 70 0.57 -24.39 11.51
N ALA A 71 -0.08 -23.22 11.70
CA ALA A 71 0.26 -21.99 10.99
C ALA A 71 1.69 -21.54 11.28
N ARG A 72 2.14 -21.56 12.55
CA ARG A 72 3.54 -21.26 12.91
C ARG A 72 4.53 -22.17 12.20
N ASP A 73 4.23 -23.46 12.13
CA ASP A 73 5.10 -24.45 11.49
C ASP A 73 5.15 -24.24 9.97
N GLY A 74 4.05 -23.82 9.34
CA GLY A 74 4.01 -23.36 7.95
C GLY A 74 4.93 -22.15 7.70
N VAL A 75 4.87 -21.12 8.54
CA VAL A 75 5.77 -19.96 8.42
C VAL A 75 7.24 -20.35 8.64
N LEU A 76 7.51 -21.24 9.60
CA LEU A 76 8.85 -21.74 9.86
C LEU A 76 9.40 -22.55 8.66
N ALA A 77 8.56 -23.35 8.01
CA ALA A 77 8.92 -24.06 6.77
C ALA A 77 9.19 -23.09 5.61
N PHE A 78 8.31 -22.10 5.40
CA PHE A 78 8.50 -21.04 4.40
C PHE A 78 9.84 -20.32 4.58
N LEU A 79 10.16 -19.88 5.81
CA LEU A 79 11.40 -19.17 6.10
C LEU A 79 12.64 -20.07 5.98
N ARG A 80 12.56 -21.34 6.37
CA ARG A 80 13.64 -22.32 6.16
C ARG A 80 13.99 -22.49 4.68
N ALA A 81 12.99 -22.51 3.79
CA ALA A 81 13.22 -22.56 2.34
C ALA A 81 13.90 -21.29 1.78
N HIS A 82 14.00 -20.21 2.56
CA HIS A 82 14.67 -18.97 2.19
C HIS A 82 16.06 -18.79 2.83
N LEU A 83 16.59 -19.75 3.59
CA LEU A 83 17.93 -19.65 4.19
C LEU A 83 19.07 -19.67 3.14
N ASP A 84 18.84 -20.32 1.99
CA ASP A 84 19.80 -20.41 0.88
C ASP A 84 19.49 -19.45 -0.29
N THR A 85 18.60 -18.48 -0.09
CA THR A 85 18.23 -17.54 -1.16
C THR A 85 19.41 -16.64 -1.55
N PRO A 86 19.65 -16.38 -2.85
CA PRO A 86 20.69 -15.44 -3.30
C PRO A 86 20.35 -13.97 -2.97
N ARG A 87 19.15 -13.68 -2.47
CA ARG A 87 18.74 -12.34 -2.05
C ARG A 87 19.14 -12.11 -0.60
N GLU A 88 20.27 -11.43 -0.40
CA GLU A 88 20.85 -11.23 0.92
C GLU A 88 19.88 -10.69 1.97
N PHE A 89 19.06 -9.68 1.64
CA PHE A 89 18.03 -9.15 2.55
C PHE A 89 17.04 -10.22 3.04
N ASP A 90 16.47 -10.99 2.09
CA ASP A 90 15.55 -12.09 2.41
C ASP A 90 16.27 -13.14 3.27
N ARG A 91 17.51 -13.52 2.91
CA ARG A 91 18.31 -14.49 3.67
C ARG A 91 18.51 -14.07 5.13
N VAL A 92 18.93 -12.82 5.39
CA VAL A 92 19.21 -12.37 6.76
C VAL A 92 17.95 -12.35 7.62
N LEU A 93 16.83 -11.85 7.09
CA LEU A 93 15.56 -11.86 7.82
C LEU A 93 15.08 -13.27 8.15
N ALA A 94 15.26 -14.24 7.23
CA ALA A 94 14.97 -15.64 7.47
C ALA A 94 15.88 -16.22 8.56
N THR A 95 17.21 -16.02 8.48
CA THR A 95 18.19 -16.51 9.46
C THR A 95 17.91 -16.01 10.88
N LEU A 96 17.60 -14.71 11.04
CA LEU A 96 17.27 -14.12 12.34
C LEU A 96 15.97 -14.69 12.91
N ALA A 97 14.90 -14.75 12.10
CA ALA A 97 13.60 -15.24 12.57
C ALA A 97 13.60 -16.75 12.87
N VAL A 98 14.27 -17.57 12.05
CA VAL A 98 14.43 -19.01 12.28
C VAL A 98 15.33 -19.28 13.48
N GLY A 99 16.43 -18.53 13.64
CA GLY A 99 17.32 -18.64 14.79
C GLY A 99 16.59 -18.34 16.10
N ARG A 100 15.83 -17.24 16.15
CA ARG A 100 15.00 -16.87 17.30
C ARG A 100 13.91 -17.89 17.61
N ALA A 101 13.30 -18.49 16.59
CA ALA A 101 12.30 -19.54 16.76
C ALA A 101 12.86 -20.89 17.25
N ALA A 102 14.18 -21.00 17.36
CA ALA A 102 14.95 -22.12 17.89
C ALA A 102 15.85 -21.71 19.08
N ASP A 103 15.51 -20.59 19.76
CA ASP A 103 16.19 -20.05 20.94
C ASP A 103 17.71 -19.76 20.77
N ARG A 104 18.17 -19.54 19.52
CA ARG A 104 19.55 -19.11 19.23
C ARG A 104 19.74 -17.62 19.56
N SER A 105 20.90 -17.29 20.13
CA SER A 105 21.26 -15.91 20.48
C SER A 105 21.48 -15.04 19.23
N PRO A 106 20.90 -13.82 19.15
CA PRO A 106 21.21 -12.88 18.08
C PRO A 106 22.67 -12.38 18.07
N ALA A 107 23.40 -12.52 19.18
CA ALA A 107 24.78 -12.06 19.29
C ALA A 107 25.71 -12.77 18.28
N ASP A 108 25.40 -14.02 17.93
CA ASP A 108 26.13 -14.83 16.96
C ASP A 108 26.00 -14.29 15.52
N ASP A 109 25.01 -13.42 15.25
CA ASP A 109 24.71 -12.85 13.93
C ASP A 109 25.15 -11.37 13.79
N THR A 110 25.93 -10.81 14.74
CA THR A 110 26.34 -9.38 14.73
C THR A 110 26.97 -8.96 13.39
N ASP A 111 27.93 -9.76 12.92
CA ASP A 111 28.61 -9.64 11.61
C ASP A 111 27.66 -9.60 10.40
N LEU A 112 26.49 -10.23 10.51
CA LEU A 112 25.47 -10.31 9.47
C LEU A 112 24.54 -9.09 9.52
N ILE A 113 24.22 -8.63 10.74
CA ILE A 113 23.40 -7.44 11.00
C ILE A 113 24.14 -6.18 10.55
N ASP A 114 25.45 -6.06 10.84
CA ASP A 114 26.26 -4.92 10.44
C ASP A 114 26.39 -4.84 8.92
N LYS A 115 26.76 -5.96 8.26
CA LYS A 115 26.81 -6.04 6.78
C LYS A 115 25.46 -5.71 6.13
N LEU A 116 24.35 -6.16 6.70
CA LEU A 116 23.02 -5.82 6.20
C LEU A 116 22.71 -4.33 6.39
N THR A 117 23.05 -3.79 7.55
CA THR A 117 22.82 -2.37 7.88
C THR A 117 23.64 -1.48 6.97
N ASP A 118 24.92 -1.77 6.75
CA ASP A 118 25.80 -1.06 5.83
C ASP A 118 25.37 -1.23 4.37
N ALA A 119 24.95 -2.42 3.94
CA ALA A 119 24.44 -2.61 2.58
C ALA A 119 23.14 -1.82 2.33
N LEU A 120 22.20 -1.84 3.28
CA LEU A 120 20.91 -1.14 3.14
C LEU A 120 21.01 0.37 3.34
N LEU A 121 21.85 0.85 4.26
CA LEU A 121 22.01 2.27 4.57
C LEU A 121 23.13 2.95 3.80
N GLY A 122 24.11 2.19 3.28
CA GLY A 122 25.20 2.70 2.44
C GLY A 122 24.91 2.63 0.94
N ALA A 123 24.15 1.64 0.45
CA ALA A 123 23.60 1.67 -0.92
C ALA A 123 22.40 2.64 -1.04
N ALA A 124 21.89 3.10 0.09
CA ALA A 124 20.93 4.18 0.21
C ALA A 124 21.64 5.54 0.21
N PRO A 125 21.42 6.41 -0.79
CA PRO A 125 21.91 7.78 -0.69
C PRO A 125 21.21 8.51 0.46
N GLU A 126 21.73 9.68 0.83
CA GLU A 126 21.22 10.50 1.95
C GLU A 126 19.72 10.82 1.87
N PHE A 127 19.08 10.64 0.70
CA PHE A 127 17.63 10.76 0.53
C PHE A 127 16.78 9.69 1.23
N ILE A 128 17.33 8.58 1.76
CA ILE A 128 16.51 7.67 2.59
C ILE A 128 16.13 8.42 3.86
N SER A 129 14.91 8.96 3.82
CA SER A 129 14.28 9.72 4.88
C SER A 129 14.48 9.06 6.24
N ALA A 130 14.66 9.87 7.28
CA ALA A 130 14.79 9.41 8.66
C ALA A 130 13.67 8.44 9.06
N ARG A 131 12.45 8.58 8.50
CA ARG A 131 11.32 7.66 8.65
C ARG A 131 11.64 6.23 8.17
N ARG A 132 12.19 6.07 6.96
CA ARG A 132 12.58 4.75 6.41
C ARG A 132 13.71 4.12 7.22
N ARG A 133 14.69 4.93 7.66
CA ARG A 133 15.77 4.46 8.54
C ARG A 133 15.23 3.96 9.88
N ARG A 134 14.40 4.76 10.58
CA ARG A 134 13.71 4.36 11.82
C ARG A 134 12.89 3.08 11.66
N MET A 135 12.19 2.90 10.53
CA MET A 135 11.44 1.67 10.23
C MET A 135 12.36 0.44 10.14
N LEU A 136 13.49 0.53 9.42
CA LEU A 136 14.43 -0.59 9.29
C LEU A 136 14.93 -1.04 10.67
N TYR A 137 15.35 -0.10 11.51
CA TYR A 137 15.83 -0.41 12.86
C TYR A 137 14.73 -0.95 13.79
N ALA A 138 13.47 -0.52 13.63
CA ALA A 138 12.35 -1.12 14.34
C ALA A 138 12.13 -2.60 13.93
N VAL A 139 12.24 -2.93 12.63
CA VAL A 139 12.18 -4.32 12.15
C VAL A 139 13.34 -5.15 12.71
N LEU A 140 14.57 -4.64 12.66
CA LEU A 140 15.75 -5.34 13.20
C LEU A 140 15.63 -5.54 14.72
N SER A 141 15.15 -4.54 15.46
CA SER A 141 14.92 -4.64 16.91
C SER A 141 13.88 -5.70 17.27
N VAL A 142 12.78 -5.80 16.51
CA VAL A 142 11.79 -6.88 16.65
C VAL A 142 12.44 -8.25 16.47
N LEU A 143 13.34 -8.40 15.50
CA LEU A 143 14.07 -9.65 15.25
C LEU A 143 15.12 -9.96 16.35
N GLY A 144 15.45 -9.00 17.21
CA GLY A 144 16.38 -9.16 18.34
C GLY A 144 17.73 -8.49 18.15
N CYS A 145 17.92 -7.71 17.09
CA CYS A 145 19.13 -6.91 16.90
C CYS A 145 19.16 -5.75 17.92
N PRO A 146 20.35 -5.36 18.45
CA PRO A 146 20.47 -4.18 19.30
C PRO A 146 20.14 -2.90 18.52
N LEU A 147 19.57 -1.91 19.20
CA LEU A 147 19.37 -0.58 18.62
C LEU A 147 20.67 0.24 18.72
N PRO A 148 21.10 0.93 17.65
CA PRO A 148 22.22 1.85 17.74
C PRO A 148 21.86 3.09 18.58
N PRO A 149 22.85 3.75 19.21
CA PRO A 149 22.65 4.99 19.94
C PRO A 149 21.97 6.08 19.08
N GLY A 150 21.08 6.86 19.67
CA GLY A 150 20.43 8.01 19.01
C GLY A 150 19.16 7.70 18.21
N LEU A 151 18.69 6.44 18.14
CA LEU A 151 17.36 6.11 17.59
C LEU A 151 16.24 6.02 18.62
N VAL A 152 16.59 6.06 19.89
CA VAL A 152 15.63 6.15 21.00
C VAL A 152 14.86 7.47 20.85
N PRO A 153 13.51 7.48 20.88
CA PRO A 153 12.73 8.71 20.88
C PRO A 153 13.15 9.63 22.03
N ALA A 154 13.28 10.92 21.76
CA ALA A 154 13.62 11.88 22.81
C ALA A 154 12.51 11.95 23.87
N ALA A 155 12.85 12.27 25.12
CA ALA A 155 11.87 12.37 26.20
C ALA A 155 10.78 13.43 25.91
N ASP A 156 11.15 14.44 25.14
CA ASP A 156 10.38 15.59 24.64
C ASP A 156 10.02 15.48 23.14
N GLU A 157 10.13 14.30 22.51
CA GLU A 157 9.74 14.14 21.11
C GLU A 157 8.22 14.30 20.94
N GLU A 158 7.81 15.36 20.24
CA GLU A 158 6.41 15.64 19.91
C GLU A 158 5.88 14.73 18.78
N ALA A 159 4.55 14.57 18.71
CA ALA A 159 3.92 13.89 17.59
C ALA A 159 4.02 14.77 16.32
N PRO A 160 4.60 14.28 15.20
CA PRO A 160 4.78 15.11 14.01
C PRO A 160 3.44 15.49 13.38
N THR A 161 3.41 16.70 12.85
CA THR A 161 2.20 17.38 12.35
C THR A 161 2.08 17.37 10.82
N ASP A 162 3.14 16.94 10.11
CA ASP A 162 3.21 16.94 8.64
C ASP A 162 2.03 16.20 7.97
N PRO A 163 1.58 16.65 6.78
CA PRO A 163 0.58 15.94 5.99
C PRO A 163 0.97 14.48 5.76
N MET A 164 0.09 13.56 6.15
CA MET A 164 0.38 12.14 6.18
C MET A 164 -0.90 11.31 6.01
N HIS A 165 -0.85 10.32 5.13
CA HIS A 165 -1.95 9.39 4.89
C HIS A 165 -2.07 8.34 6.01
N SER A 166 -3.26 7.72 6.16
CA SER A 166 -3.61 6.82 7.27
C SER A 166 -2.56 5.72 7.51
N TRP A 167 -2.10 5.08 6.43
CA TRP A 167 -1.08 4.03 6.47
C TRP A 167 0.26 4.50 7.05
N ALA A 168 0.71 5.70 6.70
CA ALA A 168 1.95 6.25 7.22
C ALA A 168 1.80 6.71 8.69
N ALA A 169 0.61 7.16 9.11
CA ALA A 169 0.30 7.40 10.52
C ALA A 169 0.40 6.12 11.35
N VAL A 170 -0.23 5.02 10.91
CA VAL A 170 -0.14 3.71 11.57
C VAL A 170 1.28 3.16 11.54
N GLN A 171 1.98 3.26 10.40
CA GLN A 171 3.39 2.86 10.28
C GLN A 171 4.28 3.59 11.30
N GLN A 172 4.11 4.90 11.42
CA GLN A 172 4.94 5.70 12.32
C GLN A 172 4.61 5.41 13.79
N ALA A 173 3.32 5.29 14.14
CA ALA A 173 2.90 4.90 15.49
C ALA A 173 3.49 3.53 15.91
N ALA A 174 3.45 2.54 15.01
CA ALA A 174 4.05 1.23 15.23
C ALA A 174 5.57 1.32 15.45
N VAL A 175 6.28 2.05 14.59
CA VAL A 175 7.73 2.28 14.72
C VAL A 175 8.07 3.00 16.03
N THR A 176 7.33 4.04 16.41
CA THR A 176 7.53 4.76 17.68
C THR A 176 7.38 3.83 18.88
N LEU A 177 6.33 3.00 18.93
CA LEU A 177 6.14 2.06 20.05
C LEU A 177 7.15 0.92 20.09
N ILE A 178 7.56 0.37 18.93
CA ILE A 178 8.61 -0.65 18.88
C ILE A 178 9.93 -0.09 19.45
N LEU A 179 10.37 1.07 18.96
CA LEU A 179 11.63 1.69 19.39
C LEU A 179 11.59 2.14 20.86
N ALA A 180 10.46 2.69 21.32
CA ALA A 180 10.28 3.10 22.71
C ALA A 180 10.25 1.90 23.66
N SER A 181 9.55 0.81 23.30
CA SER A 181 9.51 -0.42 24.08
C SER A 181 10.90 -1.07 24.21
N ALA A 182 11.66 -1.13 23.11
CA ALA A 182 13.04 -1.63 23.12
C ALA A 182 14.01 -0.76 23.95
N ALA A 183 13.69 0.53 24.14
CA ALA A 183 14.49 1.47 24.93
C ALA A 183 13.98 1.70 26.37
N GLY A 184 12.82 1.14 26.74
CA GLY A 184 12.18 1.39 28.04
C GLY A 184 11.64 2.82 28.22
N VAL A 185 11.30 3.51 27.13
CA VAL A 185 10.84 4.93 27.13
C VAL A 185 9.32 5.01 27.06
N SER A 186 8.73 5.97 27.79
CA SER A 186 7.31 6.32 27.73
C SER A 186 7.16 7.84 27.81
N ASN A 187 6.50 8.44 26.82
CA ASN A 187 6.28 9.88 26.65
C ASN A 187 4.95 10.16 25.90
N GLU A 188 4.65 11.43 25.60
CA GLU A 188 3.43 11.82 24.89
C GLU A 188 3.32 11.18 23.49
N ALA A 189 4.41 11.15 22.71
CA ALA A 189 4.41 10.49 21.40
C ALA A 189 4.08 8.99 21.49
N THR A 190 4.54 8.27 22.52
CA THR A 190 4.15 6.87 22.73
C THR A 190 2.67 6.70 23.08
N ALA A 191 2.08 7.63 23.85
CA ALA A 191 0.65 7.61 24.16
C ALA A 191 -0.21 7.91 22.91
N ALA A 192 0.19 8.90 22.11
CA ALA A 192 -0.46 9.19 20.82
C ALA A 192 -0.35 8.02 19.83
N ALA A 193 0.80 7.35 19.80
CA ALA A 193 1.02 6.13 19.02
C ALA A 193 0.12 4.97 19.48
N LEU A 194 0.01 4.73 20.79
CA LEU A 194 -0.88 3.69 21.34
C LEU A 194 -2.35 3.94 20.97
N ASN A 195 -2.82 5.19 21.07
CA ASN A 195 -4.16 5.58 20.64
C ASN A 195 -4.37 5.32 19.14
N THR A 196 -3.38 5.66 18.31
CA THR A 196 -3.39 5.40 16.86
C THR A 196 -3.51 3.91 16.55
N LEU A 197 -2.70 3.06 17.19
CA LEU A 197 -2.75 1.61 16.95
C LEU A 197 -4.05 0.98 17.44
N ASN A 198 -4.54 1.36 18.62
CA ASN A 198 -5.82 0.87 19.15
C ASN A 198 -7.01 1.24 18.23
N ALA A 199 -6.97 2.42 17.60
CA ALA A 199 -7.99 2.86 16.67
C ALA A 199 -8.11 1.95 15.43
N THR A 200 -7.03 1.27 15.00
CA THR A 200 -7.06 0.32 13.86
C THR A 200 -7.85 -0.96 14.12
N ARG A 201 -8.20 -1.27 15.37
CA ARG A 201 -8.95 -2.46 15.81
C ARG A 201 -8.38 -3.78 15.26
N PRO A 202 -7.08 -4.08 15.48
CA PRO A 202 -6.40 -5.19 14.83
C PRO A 202 -7.03 -6.57 15.15
N ALA A 203 -7.73 -6.68 16.28
CA ALA A 203 -8.49 -7.88 16.64
C ALA A 203 -9.62 -8.26 15.65
N THR A 204 -10.09 -7.33 14.82
CA THR A 204 -11.26 -7.53 13.94
C THR A 204 -10.91 -7.70 12.46
N THR A 205 -9.90 -6.99 11.97
CA THR A 205 -9.48 -7.02 10.56
C THR A 205 -7.97 -6.80 10.45
N VAL A 206 -7.38 -7.28 9.35
CA VAL A 206 -6.05 -6.80 8.92
C VAL A 206 -6.23 -5.36 8.45
N TRP A 207 -5.57 -4.41 9.11
CA TRP A 207 -5.77 -2.97 8.87
C TRP A 207 -5.61 -2.61 7.39
N GLU A 208 -6.70 -2.19 6.74
CA GLU A 208 -6.81 -1.92 5.30
C GLU A 208 -6.12 -3.00 4.40
N GLY A 209 -6.21 -4.28 4.80
CA GLY A 209 -5.57 -5.39 4.09
C GLY A 209 -4.02 -5.33 4.04
N TYR A 210 -3.40 -4.44 4.81
CA TYR A 210 -1.97 -4.16 4.75
C TYR A 210 -1.21 -4.94 5.82
N VAL A 211 -0.83 -6.17 5.48
CA VAL A 211 -0.22 -7.15 6.40
C VAL A 211 1.03 -6.62 7.11
N LEU A 212 1.91 -5.90 6.40
CA LEU A 212 3.11 -5.32 7.03
C LEU A 212 2.77 -4.34 8.15
N LEU A 213 1.81 -3.44 7.91
CA LEU A 213 1.41 -2.45 8.91
C LEU A 213 0.65 -3.10 10.07
N HIS A 214 -0.15 -4.13 9.79
CA HIS A 214 -0.79 -4.95 10.80
C HIS A 214 0.24 -5.61 11.72
N LEU A 215 1.24 -6.30 11.15
CA LEU A 215 2.32 -6.95 11.90
C LEU A 215 3.15 -5.96 12.72
N LEU A 216 3.53 -4.81 12.15
CA LEU A 216 4.24 -3.76 12.88
C LEU A 216 3.38 -3.23 14.03
N SER A 217 2.07 -3.04 13.82
CA SER A 217 1.14 -2.60 14.86
C SER A 217 1.05 -3.61 16.00
N LEU A 218 0.95 -4.90 15.70
CA LEU A 218 0.95 -5.97 16.71
C LEU A 218 2.28 -6.03 17.47
N HIS A 219 3.42 -5.81 16.83
CA HIS A 219 4.73 -5.77 17.50
C HIS A 219 4.89 -4.56 18.42
N GLY A 220 4.38 -3.39 18.02
CA GLY A 220 4.31 -2.21 18.88
C GLY A 220 3.42 -2.43 20.09
N LEU A 221 2.21 -2.97 19.89
CA LEU A 221 1.27 -3.30 20.96
C LEU A 221 1.80 -4.40 21.90
N ALA A 222 2.54 -5.40 21.39
CA ALA A 222 3.14 -6.46 22.21
C ALA A 222 4.21 -5.96 23.20
N GLY A 223 4.68 -4.72 23.02
CA GLY A 223 5.56 -4.03 23.95
C GLY A 223 4.85 -3.25 25.07
N VAL A 224 3.51 -3.20 25.06
CA VAL A 224 2.69 -2.37 25.95
C VAL A 224 1.89 -3.26 26.92
N PRO A 225 2.02 -3.08 28.25
CA PRO A 225 1.23 -3.85 29.22
C PRO A 225 -0.28 -3.73 29.01
N GLY A 226 -1.00 -4.85 29.12
CA GLY A 226 -2.46 -4.89 28.98
C GLY A 226 -2.96 -5.03 27.54
N GLN A 227 -2.08 -5.13 26.55
CA GLN A 227 -2.42 -5.36 25.14
C GLN A 227 -2.33 -6.82 24.69
N GLU A 228 -2.07 -7.76 25.62
CA GLU A 228 -1.79 -9.17 25.30
C GLU A 228 -2.98 -9.85 24.60
N ALA A 229 -4.21 -9.52 25.01
CA ALA A 229 -5.44 -9.99 24.37
C ALA A 229 -5.62 -9.39 22.97
N THR A 230 -5.39 -8.07 22.82
CA THR A 230 -5.45 -7.37 21.52
C THR A 230 -4.48 -7.97 20.51
N VAL A 231 -3.24 -8.23 20.95
CA VAL A 231 -2.18 -8.82 20.12
C VAL A 231 -2.53 -10.25 19.70
N ARG A 232 -3.03 -11.07 20.63
CA ARG A 232 -3.44 -12.45 20.33
C ARG A 232 -4.58 -12.49 19.31
N SER A 233 -5.67 -11.76 19.56
CA SER A 233 -6.83 -11.71 18.65
C SER A 233 -6.46 -11.10 17.29
N GLY A 234 -5.53 -10.14 17.26
CA GLY A 234 -5.06 -9.54 16.02
C GLY A 234 -4.15 -10.46 15.20
N LEU A 235 -3.36 -11.29 15.87
CA LEU A 235 -2.61 -12.37 15.22
C LEU A 235 -3.54 -13.47 14.70
N GLU A 236 -4.52 -13.92 15.48
CA GLU A 236 -5.55 -14.86 15.03
C GLU A 236 -6.31 -14.34 13.80
N THR A 237 -6.60 -13.03 13.76
CA THR A 237 -7.16 -12.35 12.59
C THR A 237 -6.23 -12.42 11.37
N LEU A 238 -4.92 -12.25 11.55
CA LEU A 238 -3.92 -12.38 10.48
C LEU A 238 -3.78 -13.82 9.99
N LEU A 239 -3.79 -14.82 10.87
CA LEU A 239 -3.57 -16.23 10.50
C LEU A 239 -4.60 -16.76 9.48
N ARG A 240 -5.80 -16.17 9.42
CA ARG A 240 -6.81 -16.47 8.39
C ARG A 240 -6.38 -16.12 6.95
N HIS A 241 -5.25 -15.43 6.80
CA HIS A 241 -4.70 -14.96 5.53
C HIS A 241 -3.29 -15.49 5.23
N GLN A 242 -2.90 -16.59 5.90
CA GLN A 242 -1.70 -17.34 5.52
C GLN A 242 -1.90 -17.96 4.13
N ARG A 243 -0.88 -17.91 3.27
CA ARG A 243 -0.92 -18.53 1.95
C ARG A 243 -0.59 -20.03 2.02
N ASP A 244 -0.93 -20.76 0.95
CA ASP A 244 -0.63 -22.20 0.80
C ASP A 244 0.87 -22.54 0.91
N ASP A 245 1.76 -21.57 0.63
CA ASP A 245 3.22 -21.73 0.81
C ASP A 245 3.67 -21.58 2.28
N GLY A 246 2.75 -21.33 3.20
CA GLY A 246 3.00 -21.11 4.63
C GLY A 246 3.44 -19.68 4.98
N GLY A 247 3.68 -18.81 4.00
CA GLY A 247 4.09 -17.43 4.24
C GLY A 247 2.92 -16.43 4.35
N PHE A 248 3.29 -15.15 4.47
CA PHE A 248 2.36 -14.02 4.44
C PHE A 248 2.71 -13.02 3.33
N PRO A 249 1.70 -12.44 2.65
CA PRO A 249 1.91 -11.45 1.59
C PRO A 249 2.13 -10.04 2.15
N PHE A 250 2.53 -9.11 1.29
CA PHE A 250 2.64 -7.68 1.63
C PHE A 250 1.30 -7.02 1.96
N VAL A 251 0.34 -7.26 1.08
CA VAL A 251 -1.05 -6.82 1.11
C VAL A 251 -1.92 -8.03 0.74
N LEU A 252 -3.13 -8.09 1.28
CA LEU A 252 -4.02 -9.23 1.05
C LEU A 252 -4.52 -9.31 -0.39
N GLU A 253 -4.91 -8.16 -0.95
CA GLU A 253 -5.58 -8.04 -2.25
C GLU A 253 -5.09 -6.79 -3.00
N MET A 254 -5.05 -6.87 -4.33
CA MET A 254 -4.82 -5.73 -5.23
C MET A 254 -5.96 -5.61 -6.27
N GLN A 255 -7.18 -6.04 -5.91
CA GLN A 255 -8.26 -6.29 -6.86
C GLN A 255 -8.55 -5.10 -7.79
N ASN A 256 -8.69 -3.88 -7.28
CA ASN A 256 -9.04 -2.71 -8.10
C ASN A 256 -7.87 -2.32 -9.03
N TRP A 257 -6.63 -2.44 -8.55
CA TRP A 257 -5.44 -2.19 -9.36
C TRP A 257 -5.29 -3.21 -10.48
N CYS A 258 -5.36 -4.50 -10.18
CA CYS A 258 -5.32 -5.58 -11.19
C CYS A 258 -6.46 -5.45 -12.20
N THR A 259 -7.68 -5.19 -11.72
CA THR A 259 -8.88 -5.02 -12.56
C THR A 259 -8.72 -3.82 -13.50
N SER A 260 -8.37 -2.63 -12.99
CA SER A 260 -8.28 -1.40 -13.81
C SER A 260 -7.12 -1.42 -14.80
N THR A 261 -5.94 -1.93 -14.41
CA THR A 261 -4.79 -2.04 -15.31
C THR A 261 -5.03 -3.06 -16.43
N ALA A 262 -5.67 -4.19 -16.13
CA ALA A 262 -6.10 -5.13 -17.16
C ALA A 262 -7.22 -4.56 -18.05
N ALA A 263 -8.15 -3.78 -17.49
CA ALA A 263 -9.23 -3.15 -18.24
C ALA A 263 -8.73 -2.16 -19.31
N ILE A 264 -7.75 -1.32 -18.97
CA ILE A 264 -7.05 -0.46 -19.95
C ILE A 264 -6.41 -1.30 -21.06
N ALA A 265 -5.73 -2.40 -20.70
CA ALA A 265 -5.09 -3.29 -21.67
C ALA A 265 -6.12 -4.01 -22.57
N PHE A 266 -7.27 -4.42 -22.04
CA PHE A 266 -8.37 -5.02 -22.79
C PHE A 266 -9.02 -4.02 -23.75
N ALA A 267 -9.28 -2.79 -23.31
CA ALA A 267 -9.81 -1.73 -24.18
C ALA A 267 -8.82 -1.43 -25.33
N ALA A 268 -7.54 -1.23 -25.01
CA ALA A 268 -6.49 -0.99 -26.01
C ALA A 268 -6.24 -2.17 -26.97
N ALA A 269 -6.60 -3.40 -26.56
CA ALA A 269 -6.52 -4.60 -27.40
C ALA A 269 -7.81 -4.92 -28.18
N GLY A 270 -8.88 -4.12 -28.03
CA GLY A 270 -10.16 -4.35 -28.70
C GLY A 270 -10.92 -5.56 -28.17
N ALA A 271 -10.89 -5.80 -26.86
CA ALA A 271 -11.63 -6.89 -26.23
C ALA A 271 -13.17 -6.71 -26.37
N PRO A 272 -13.97 -7.79 -26.25
CA PRO A 272 -15.41 -7.73 -26.47
C PRO A 272 -16.13 -6.69 -25.58
N PRO A 273 -17.04 -5.85 -26.13
CA PRO A 273 -17.69 -4.80 -25.37
C PRO A 273 -18.42 -5.27 -24.09
N ALA A 274 -19.01 -6.47 -24.12
CA ALA A 274 -19.66 -7.06 -22.95
C ALA A 274 -18.70 -7.24 -21.77
N LEU A 275 -17.46 -7.69 -22.02
CA LEU A 275 -16.43 -7.83 -20.98
C LEU A 275 -16.05 -6.47 -20.40
N LEU A 276 -15.82 -5.47 -21.27
CA LEU A 276 -15.49 -4.11 -20.85
C LEU A 276 -16.61 -3.51 -19.99
N GLN A 277 -17.87 -3.67 -20.40
CA GLN A 277 -19.02 -3.17 -19.63
C GLN A 277 -19.19 -3.88 -18.27
N THR A 278 -18.93 -5.19 -18.18
CA THR A 278 -18.93 -5.90 -16.89
C THR A 278 -17.85 -5.35 -15.95
N ILE A 279 -16.63 -5.16 -16.44
CA ILE A 279 -15.52 -4.59 -15.65
C ILE A 279 -15.79 -3.13 -15.27
N ALA A 280 -16.36 -2.33 -16.17
CA ALA A 280 -16.72 -0.94 -15.92
C ALA A 280 -17.83 -0.83 -14.87
N GLY A 281 -18.86 -1.69 -14.94
CA GLY A 281 -19.86 -1.86 -13.89
C GLY A 281 -19.24 -2.19 -12.53
N LYS A 282 -18.28 -3.12 -12.47
CA LYS A 282 -17.56 -3.47 -11.24
C LYS A 282 -16.85 -2.28 -10.60
N LEU A 283 -16.07 -1.56 -11.40
CA LEU A 283 -15.27 -0.42 -10.93
C LEU A 283 -16.15 0.78 -10.57
N ALA A 284 -17.23 1.01 -11.32
CA ALA A 284 -18.19 2.07 -11.01
C ALA A 284 -19.05 1.79 -9.77
N ALA A 285 -19.27 0.51 -9.44
CA ALA A 285 -19.93 0.05 -8.21
C ALA A 285 -19.02 0.04 -6.97
N HIS A 286 -17.73 0.41 -7.10
CA HIS A 286 -16.80 0.46 -5.97
C HIS A 286 -17.35 1.35 -4.84
N ARG A 287 -17.40 0.77 -3.63
CA ARG A 287 -17.71 1.45 -2.38
C ARG A 287 -16.77 0.94 -1.30
N VAL A 288 -16.18 1.87 -0.56
CA VAL A 288 -15.48 1.61 0.71
C VAL A 288 -16.51 1.64 1.83
N ASP A 289 -16.40 0.75 2.82
CA ASP A 289 -17.19 0.83 4.06
C ASP A 289 -17.05 2.20 4.75
N ASP A 290 -18.16 2.80 5.16
CA ASP A 290 -18.15 4.16 5.72
C ASP A 290 -17.43 4.24 7.08
N SER A 291 -17.37 3.15 7.85
CA SER A 291 -16.63 3.12 9.12
C SER A 291 -15.11 3.05 8.89
N LEU A 292 -14.65 2.24 7.92
CA LEU A 292 -13.25 2.23 7.48
C LEU A 292 -12.85 3.58 6.86
N ARG A 293 -13.74 4.19 6.06
CA ARG A 293 -13.48 5.53 5.49
C ARG A 293 -13.35 6.59 6.58
N SER A 294 -14.28 6.62 7.54
CA SER A 294 -14.22 7.55 8.67
C SER A 294 -12.93 7.37 9.49
N LEU A 295 -12.52 6.12 9.74
CA LEU A 295 -11.28 5.81 10.45
C LEU A 295 -10.04 6.24 9.65
N SER A 296 -9.93 5.90 8.37
CA SER A 296 -8.82 6.34 7.51
C SER A 296 -8.71 7.86 7.43
N LEU A 297 -9.85 8.58 7.39
CA LEU A 297 -9.87 10.05 7.44
C LEU A 297 -9.38 10.57 8.80
N SER A 298 -9.83 10.00 9.91
CA SER A 298 -9.40 10.40 11.26
C SER A 298 -7.91 10.16 11.56
N LEU A 299 -7.31 9.19 10.86
CA LEU A 299 -5.89 8.87 10.96
C LEU A 299 -5.02 9.64 9.95
N SER A 300 -5.64 10.34 8.99
CA SER A 300 -4.94 11.14 8.00
C SER A 300 -4.75 12.58 8.48
N ARG A 301 -3.62 13.18 8.13
CA ARG A 301 -3.31 14.60 8.31
C ARG A 301 -3.21 15.27 6.94
N GLY A 302 -3.94 16.37 6.75
CA GLY A 302 -4.16 16.96 5.42
C GLY A 302 -5.42 16.42 4.73
N ALA A 303 -5.76 16.98 3.57
CA ALA A 303 -6.96 16.58 2.84
C ALA A 303 -6.72 15.28 2.06
N ALA A 304 -7.34 14.18 2.48
CA ALA A 304 -7.23 12.91 1.80
C ALA A 304 -8.04 12.84 0.50
N LEU A 305 -7.54 12.05 -0.46
CA LEU A 305 -8.26 11.77 -1.71
C LEU A 305 -9.58 11.04 -1.39
N THR A 306 -10.70 11.73 -1.61
CA THR A 306 -12.05 11.21 -1.36
C THR A 306 -12.85 11.18 -2.65
N GLY A 307 -13.62 10.11 -2.88
CA GLY A 307 -14.40 9.93 -4.12
C GLY A 307 -13.65 9.31 -5.30
N GLY A 308 -12.36 8.98 -5.13
CA GLY A 308 -11.58 8.16 -6.06
C GLY A 308 -11.65 6.66 -5.74
N TRP A 309 -10.58 5.94 -6.07
CA TRP A 309 -10.43 4.51 -5.84
C TRP A 309 -9.16 4.19 -5.07
N SER A 310 -9.23 3.15 -4.25
CA SER A 310 -8.10 2.49 -3.59
C SER A 310 -7.69 1.22 -4.33
N ILE A 311 -6.54 0.65 -3.95
CA ILE A 311 -5.97 -0.58 -4.51
C ILE A 311 -6.87 -1.83 -4.43
N GLY A 312 -7.84 -1.88 -3.51
CA GLY A 312 -8.75 -3.00 -3.32
C GLY A 312 -10.00 -2.64 -2.49
N PRO A 313 -11.08 -3.44 -2.52
CA PRO A 313 -12.36 -3.11 -1.90
C PRO A 313 -12.29 -2.97 -0.37
N GLY A 314 -11.36 -3.67 0.30
CA GLY A 314 -11.11 -3.55 1.74
C GLY A 314 -10.21 -2.37 2.15
N VAL A 315 -9.82 -1.51 1.21
CA VAL A 315 -8.90 -0.38 1.45
C VAL A 315 -9.66 0.93 1.41
N ALA A 316 -9.49 1.76 2.43
CA ALA A 316 -10.20 3.03 2.57
C ALA A 316 -9.38 4.23 2.09
N GLN A 317 -8.06 4.13 2.17
CA GLN A 317 -7.14 5.10 1.61
C GLN A 317 -7.14 4.99 0.07
N ASN A 318 -7.88 5.88 -0.59
CA ASN A 318 -7.79 6.03 -2.05
C ASN A 318 -6.43 6.60 -2.46
N ASP A 319 -6.03 6.32 -3.70
CA ASP A 319 -4.77 6.77 -4.26
C ASP A 319 -4.92 7.30 -5.70
N VAL A 320 -3.96 8.13 -6.12
CA VAL A 320 -3.97 8.79 -7.43
C VAL A 320 -3.77 7.79 -8.59
N ASP A 321 -3.06 6.68 -8.42
CA ASP A 321 -2.76 5.77 -9.52
C ASP A 321 -3.97 4.91 -9.88
N CYS A 322 -4.59 4.27 -8.88
CA CYS A 322 -5.86 3.55 -9.03
C CYS A 322 -6.96 4.49 -9.56
N THR A 323 -7.06 5.71 -8.99
CA THR A 323 -8.04 6.70 -9.45
C THR A 323 -7.80 7.08 -10.92
N SER A 324 -6.55 7.29 -11.33
CA SER A 324 -6.20 7.61 -12.73
C SER A 324 -6.52 6.46 -13.67
N CYS A 325 -6.11 5.23 -13.33
CA CYS A 325 -6.35 4.06 -14.17
C CYS A 325 -7.85 3.75 -14.34
N VAL A 326 -8.65 3.86 -13.28
CA VAL A 326 -10.10 3.68 -13.38
C VAL A 326 -10.74 4.81 -14.20
N LEU A 327 -10.29 6.06 -14.03
CA LEU A 327 -10.76 7.18 -14.85
C LEU A 327 -10.45 7.00 -16.33
N GLU A 328 -9.23 6.60 -16.69
CA GLU A 328 -8.84 6.31 -18.08
C GLU A 328 -9.78 5.26 -18.69
N PHE A 329 -10.03 4.16 -17.97
CA PHE A 329 -10.85 3.06 -18.46
C PHE A 329 -12.36 3.38 -18.56
N LEU A 330 -12.97 3.99 -17.54
CA LEU A 330 -14.40 4.30 -17.55
C LEU A 330 -14.75 5.34 -18.63
N GLN A 331 -13.84 6.28 -18.91
CA GLN A 331 -14.03 7.32 -19.93
C GLN A 331 -13.90 6.78 -21.36
N GLU A 332 -13.04 5.79 -21.59
CA GLU A 332 -12.93 5.10 -22.88
C GLU A 332 -14.13 4.17 -23.14
N THR A 333 -14.70 3.57 -22.08
CA THR A 333 -15.75 2.54 -22.20
C THR A 333 -17.15 3.11 -22.38
N ASP A 334 -17.60 4.00 -21.48
CA ASP A 334 -18.89 4.70 -21.59
C ASP A 334 -18.89 5.96 -20.69
N PRO A 335 -18.43 7.12 -21.20
CA PRO A 335 -18.34 8.34 -20.41
C PRO A 335 -19.71 8.94 -20.07
N VAL A 336 -20.79 8.48 -20.70
CA VAL A 336 -22.16 8.96 -20.45
C VAL A 336 -22.78 8.18 -19.29
N SER A 337 -22.86 6.85 -19.39
CA SER A 337 -23.42 5.99 -18.35
C SER A 337 -22.64 6.07 -17.04
N TYR A 338 -21.32 6.23 -17.11
CA TYR A 338 -20.46 6.40 -15.93
C TYR A 338 -20.18 7.86 -15.56
N GLY A 339 -20.78 8.84 -16.25
CA GLY A 339 -20.43 10.26 -16.13
C GLY A 339 -20.53 10.86 -14.72
N GLY A 340 -21.43 10.36 -13.88
CA GLY A 340 -21.51 10.75 -12.46
C GLY A 340 -20.35 10.22 -11.61
N THR A 341 -19.81 9.05 -11.95
CA THR A 341 -18.65 8.41 -11.29
C THR A 341 -17.34 8.99 -11.81
N VAL A 342 -17.23 9.21 -13.12
CA VAL A 342 -16.08 9.91 -13.73
C VAL A 342 -15.89 11.29 -13.10
N ARG A 343 -16.97 12.07 -12.94
CA ARG A 343 -16.91 13.41 -12.33
C ARG A 343 -16.33 13.39 -10.91
N ARG A 344 -16.81 12.49 -10.05
CA ARG A 344 -16.27 12.34 -8.68
C ARG A 344 -14.77 12.03 -8.67
N GLY A 345 -14.29 11.17 -9.56
CA GLY A 345 -12.86 10.87 -9.67
C GLY A 345 -12.04 12.05 -10.18
N VAL A 346 -12.56 12.83 -11.14
CA VAL A 346 -11.93 14.07 -11.63
C VAL A 346 -11.82 15.09 -10.49
N ASP A 347 -12.91 15.32 -9.76
CA ASP A 347 -12.94 16.22 -8.60
C ASP A 347 -11.96 15.75 -7.51
N ALA A 348 -11.89 14.44 -7.25
CA ALA A 348 -10.99 13.83 -6.28
C ALA A 348 -9.50 14.04 -6.61
N LEU A 349 -9.11 13.87 -7.88
CA LEU A 349 -7.75 14.17 -8.34
C LEU A 349 -7.44 15.66 -8.18
N LEU A 350 -8.31 16.54 -8.67
CA LEU A 350 -8.10 17.99 -8.61
C LEU A 350 -7.96 18.49 -7.16
N ALA A 351 -8.68 17.89 -6.21
CA ALA A 351 -8.62 18.24 -4.79
C ALA A 351 -7.27 17.94 -4.10
N VAL A 352 -6.44 17.06 -4.66
CA VAL A 352 -5.12 16.70 -4.10
C VAL A 352 -3.93 17.26 -4.89
N GLN A 353 -4.14 18.03 -5.96
CA GLN A 353 -3.04 18.61 -6.74
C GLN A 353 -2.17 19.54 -5.86
N GLY A 354 -0.85 19.34 -5.91
CA GLY A 354 0.12 20.15 -5.17
C GLY A 354 0.25 21.58 -5.70
N THR A 355 0.79 22.46 -4.86
CA THR A 355 1.14 23.85 -5.25
C THR A 355 2.31 23.91 -6.24
N ASP A 356 3.15 22.87 -6.27
CA ASP A 356 4.15 22.59 -7.30
C ASP A 356 3.53 22.17 -8.66
N GLY A 357 2.21 21.96 -8.71
CA GLY A 357 1.49 21.50 -9.88
C GLY A 357 1.48 19.99 -10.08
N GLY A 358 2.26 19.23 -9.32
CA GLY A 358 2.26 17.77 -9.38
C GLY A 358 1.07 17.17 -8.61
N PHE A 359 1.05 15.83 -8.54
CA PHE A 359 0.11 15.08 -7.72
C PHE A 359 0.87 14.14 -6.77
N PRO A 360 0.52 14.10 -5.47
CA PRO A 360 1.01 13.11 -4.51
C PRO A 360 0.30 11.76 -4.71
N THR A 361 0.67 10.72 -3.96
CA THR A 361 -0.08 9.44 -4.03
C THR A 361 -1.43 9.48 -3.32
N TYR A 362 -1.55 10.13 -2.13
CA TYR A 362 -2.68 9.89 -1.22
C TYR A 362 -3.40 11.12 -0.64
N VAL A 363 -2.65 12.17 -0.24
CA VAL A 363 -3.18 13.33 0.51
C VAL A 363 -2.61 14.63 -0.04
N ALA A 364 -3.43 15.68 -0.09
CA ALA A 364 -3.00 17.03 -0.45
C ALA A 364 -1.93 17.54 0.52
N GLY A 365 -0.92 18.24 -0.02
CA GLY A 365 0.20 18.78 0.75
C GLY A 365 1.35 17.78 1.03
N ALA A 366 1.18 16.50 0.71
CA ALA A 366 2.32 15.59 0.59
C ALA A 366 3.14 15.91 -0.69
N PRO A 367 4.43 15.54 -0.76
CA PRO A 367 5.25 15.74 -1.96
C PRO A 367 4.64 15.06 -3.19
N SER A 368 4.66 15.76 -4.32
CA SER A 368 4.20 15.22 -5.60
C SER A 368 5.18 14.18 -6.15
N GLU A 369 4.66 13.17 -6.85
CA GLU A 369 5.46 12.11 -7.47
C GLU A 369 5.33 12.14 -9.01
N PRO A 370 6.41 11.95 -9.79
CA PRO A 370 6.32 11.95 -11.26
C PRO A 370 5.39 10.87 -11.82
N CYS A 371 5.33 9.70 -11.19
CA CYS A 371 4.45 8.62 -11.63
C CYS A 371 2.96 8.98 -11.44
N MET A 372 2.61 9.44 -10.23
CA MET A 372 1.26 9.88 -9.88
C MET A 372 0.82 11.08 -10.71
N THR A 373 1.71 12.06 -10.88
CA THR A 373 1.47 13.24 -11.71
C THR A 373 1.19 12.87 -13.17
N ALA A 374 1.96 11.94 -13.73
CA ALA A 374 1.74 11.46 -15.09
C ALA A 374 0.44 10.66 -15.23
N GLY A 375 0.10 9.83 -14.25
CA GLY A 375 -1.19 9.13 -14.18
C GLY A 375 -2.36 10.11 -14.18
N ALA A 376 -2.34 11.09 -13.27
CA ALA A 376 -3.39 12.10 -13.16
C ALA A 376 -3.57 12.89 -14.47
N VAL A 377 -2.49 13.26 -15.16
CA VAL A 377 -2.58 13.93 -16.47
C VAL A 377 -3.27 13.05 -17.52
N ASN A 378 -3.05 11.73 -17.52
CA ASN A 378 -3.73 10.80 -18.43
C ASN A 378 -5.23 10.70 -18.10
N GLY A 379 -5.59 10.41 -16.83
CA GLY A 379 -6.99 10.28 -16.39
C GLY A 379 -7.82 11.57 -16.45
N LEU A 380 -7.17 12.73 -16.37
CA LEU A 380 -7.80 14.04 -16.60
C LEU A 380 -7.84 14.44 -18.09
N GLY A 381 -7.12 13.72 -18.97
CA GLY A 381 -6.91 14.06 -20.39
C GLY A 381 -8.17 14.39 -21.20
N PRO A 382 -9.24 13.58 -21.11
CA PRO A 382 -10.49 13.82 -21.84
C PRO A 382 -11.33 15.02 -21.36
N HIS A 383 -10.98 15.70 -20.25
CA HIS A 383 -11.79 16.77 -19.65
C HIS A 383 -11.23 18.18 -19.94
N PRO A 384 -11.80 18.98 -20.86
CA PRO A 384 -11.23 20.28 -21.24
C PRO A 384 -11.08 21.27 -20.09
N ALA A 385 -12.02 21.27 -19.13
CA ALA A 385 -11.97 22.13 -17.93
C ALA A 385 -10.73 21.88 -17.05
N THR A 386 -10.10 20.70 -17.14
CA THR A 386 -8.89 20.35 -16.38
C THR A 386 -7.60 20.85 -17.02
N ALA A 387 -7.65 21.44 -18.23
CA ALA A 387 -6.46 21.86 -18.98
C ALA A 387 -5.49 22.76 -18.19
N PRO A 388 -5.93 23.71 -17.32
CA PRO A 388 -5.01 24.47 -16.46
C PRO A 388 -4.26 23.60 -15.44
N ALA A 389 -4.95 22.63 -14.81
CA ALA A 389 -4.36 21.69 -13.87
C ALA A 389 -3.34 20.77 -14.55
N ARG A 390 -3.70 20.17 -15.70
CA ARG A 390 -2.77 19.38 -16.53
C ARG A 390 -1.59 20.22 -17.02
N GLY A 391 -1.81 21.50 -17.30
CA GLY A 391 -0.78 22.45 -17.70
C GLY A 391 0.35 22.55 -16.68
N ARG A 392 -0.01 22.75 -15.39
CA ARG A 392 0.94 22.78 -14.26
C ARG A 392 1.64 21.44 -14.05
N ALA A 393 0.88 20.35 -14.07
CA ALA A 393 1.40 18.99 -13.89
C ALA A 393 2.46 18.60 -14.93
N ILE A 394 2.31 19.06 -16.17
CA ILE A 394 3.31 18.80 -17.21
C ILE A 394 4.55 19.69 -17.06
N CYS A 395 4.46 20.85 -16.40
CA CYS A 395 5.65 21.59 -15.97
C CYS A 395 6.39 20.82 -14.87
N PHE A 396 5.69 20.38 -13.82
CA PHE A 396 6.27 19.52 -12.77
C PHE A 396 7.00 18.29 -13.35
N LEU A 397 6.40 17.60 -14.33
CA LEU A 397 7.04 16.47 -15.02
C LEU A 397 8.27 16.87 -15.85
N ALA A 398 8.34 18.09 -16.37
CA ALA A 398 9.53 18.57 -17.09
C ALA A 398 10.66 18.92 -16.11
N ASP A 399 10.31 19.53 -14.97
CA ASP A 399 11.26 19.93 -13.93
C ASP A 399 11.78 18.73 -13.11
N SER A 400 10.97 17.67 -12.98
CA SER A 400 11.33 16.40 -12.31
C SER A 400 12.08 15.40 -13.20
N GLN A 401 12.37 15.74 -14.47
CA GLN A 401 13.08 14.83 -15.38
C GLN A 401 14.57 14.79 -15.06
N LEU A 402 15.10 13.59 -14.83
CA LEU A 402 16.52 13.37 -14.57
C LEU A 402 17.39 13.66 -15.82
N PRO A 403 18.71 13.96 -15.68
CA PRO A 403 19.59 14.28 -16.80
C PRO A 403 19.72 13.18 -17.88
N ASP A 404 19.41 11.92 -17.57
CA ASP A 404 19.38 10.80 -18.52
C ASP A 404 18.05 10.71 -19.31
N GLY A 405 17.07 11.55 -18.96
CA GLY A 405 15.70 11.55 -19.51
C GLY A 405 14.72 10.69 -18.72
N GLY A 406 15.16 10.00 -17.67
CA GLY A 406 14.33 9.20 -16.77
C GLY A 406 13.66 10.02 -15.66
N PHE A 407 13.16 9.29 -14.67
CA PHE A 407 12.56 9.80 -13.44
C PHE A 407 13.04 8.94 -12.28
N GLU A 408 12.92 9.44 -11.04
CA GLU A 408 13.16 8.61 -9.87
C GLU A 408 12.19 7.40 -9.82
N PRO A 409 12.64 6.21 -9.35
CA PRO A 409 11.77 5.07 -9.18
C PRO A 409 10.71 5.33 -8.09
N GLY A 410 9.44 5.35 -8.48
CA GLY A 410 8.31 5.34 -7.55
C GLY A 410 7.92 3.91 -7.17
N TRP A 411 6.61 3.63 -7.21
CA TRP A 411 5.99 2.35 -6.83
C TRP A 411 6.32 1.15 -7.74
N SER A 412 7.23 1.30 -8.71
CA SER A 412 7.67 0.24 -9.60
C SER A 412 9.19 0.09 -9.60
N ARG A 413 9.67 -1.15 -9.57
CA ARG A 413 11.09 -1.47 -9.81
C ARG A 413 11.56 -1.08 -11.21
N SER A 414 10.64 -0.89 -12.16
CA SER A 414 10.97 -0.48 -13.52
C SER A 414 11.07 1.04 -13.64
N ARG A 415 12.28 1.55 -13.89
CA ARG A 415 12.52 2.97 -14.27
C ARG A 415 11.72 3.40 -15.51
N LEU A 416 11.30 2.45 -16.34
CA LEU A 416 10.51 2.72 -17.55
C LEU A 416 9.04 3.04 -17.25
N HIS A 417 8.51 2.70 -16.07
CA HIS A 417 7.09 2.88 -15.77
C HIS A 417 6.67 4.37 -15.71
N ALA A 418 7.36 5.17 -14.89
CA ALA A 418 7.13 6.62 -14.82
C ALA A 418 7.41 7.30 -16.18
N LEU A 419 8.48 6.90 -16.87
CA LEU A 419 8.83 7.40 -18.20
C LEU A 419 7.72 7.13 -19.25
N PHE A 420 7.12 5.93 -19.22
CA PHE A 420 6.00 5.55 -20.08
C PHE A 420 4.77 6.41 -19.80
N ARG A 421 4.34 6.51 -18.53
CA ARG A 421 3.18 7.32 -18.14
C ARG A 421 3.41 8.80 -18.50
N ALA A 422 4.59 9.35 -18.24
CA ALA A 422 4.94 10.74 -18.56
C ALA A 422 4.98 11.01 -20.07
N ARG A 423 5.40 10.02 -20.88
CA ARG A 423 5.35 10.11 -22.35
C ARG A 423 3.91 10.15 -22.88
N LEU A 424 2.99 9.34 -22.33
CA LEU A 424 1.56 9.40 -22.66
C LEU A 424 0.98 10.77 -22.28
N ALA A 425 1.26 11.23 -21.06
CA ALA A 425 0.81 12.52 -20.54
C ALA A 425 1.25 13.69 -21.44
N ALA A 426 2.52 13.69 -21.89
CA ALA A 426 3.04 14.69 -22.82
C ALA A 426 2.43 14.60 -24.23
N ALA A 427 2.10 13.39 -24.72
CA ALA A 427 1.48 13.20 -26.03
C ALA A 427 0.04 13.76 -26.09
N SER A 428 -0.72 13.66 -24.99
CA SER A 428 -2.11 14.15 -24.90
C SER A 428 -2.26 15.64 -25.30
N ARG A 429 -1.25 16.49 -25.02
CA ARG A 429 -1.27 17.93 -25.38
C ARG A 429 -1.30 18.19 -26.88
N HIS A 430 -0.95 17.22 -27.71
CA HIS A 430 -0.81 17.40 -29.15
C HIS A 430 -2.08 17.03 -29.95
N GLY A 431 -3.10 16.44 -29.30
CA GLY A 431 -4.39 16.14 -29.93
C GLY A 431 -5.30 17.36 -30.12
N THR A 432 -5.26 18.34 -29.20
CA THR A 432 -6.03 19.59 -29.28
C THR A 432 -5.36 20.62 -30.21
N ARG A 433 -5.08 20.24 -31.45
CA ARG A 433 -4.25 21.04 -32.38
C ARG A 433 -5.03 22.09 -33.18
N GLU A 434 -5.83 22.88 -32.49
CA GLU A 434 -6.29 24.19 -32.98
C GLU A 434 -5.84 25.31 -32.05
N GLY A 435 -4.95 26.19 -32.56
CA GLY A 435 -5.06 27.61 -32.25
C GLY A 435 -4.65 28.16 -30.87
N THR A 436 -3.55 27.75 -30.23
CA THR A 436 -2.87 28.71 -29.30
C THR A 436 -1.35 28.51 -29.18
N ARG A 437 -0.60 29.53 -29.61
CA ARG A 437 0.86 29.62 -29.42
C ARG A 437 1.18 30.27 -28.06
N LEU A 438 1.28 29.48 -27.00
CA LEU A 438 1.94 29.92 -25.76
C LEU A 438 3.41 29.48 -25.79
N GLY A 439 4.31 30.46 -25.93
CA GLY A 439 5.75 30.25 -26.05
C GLY A 439 6.41 29.95 -24.71
N VAL A 440 6.51 28.67 -24.35
CA VAL A 440 7.41 28.21 -23.27
C VAL A 440 8.72 27.71 -23.89
N PRO A 441 9.90 28.25 -23.50
CA PRO A 441 11.18 27.86 -24.08
C PRO A 441 11.53 26.40 -23.71
N ARG A 442 11.50 25.53 -24.71
CA ARG A 442 11.69 24.08 -24.54
C ARG A 442 13.18 23.74 -24.34
N ARG A 443 13.61 23.47 -23.09
CA ARG A 443 14.86 22.74 -22.83
C ARG A 443 14.68 21.29 -23.28
N GLN A 444 15.52 20.82 -24.21
CA GLN A 444 15.60 19.41 -24.61
C GLN A 444 17.00 18.88 -24.30
N PRO A 445 17.15 17.89 -23.39
CA PRO A 445 18.39 17.14 -23.23
C PRO A 445 18.67 16.25 -24.45
N THR A 446 19.95 16.08 -24.79
CA THR A 446 20.43 15.26 -25.91
C THR A 446 20.45 13.75 -25.61
N ALA A 447 19.37 13.20 -25.04
CA ALA A 447 19.26 11.82 -24.54
C ALA A 447 19.30 10.70 -25.62
N ARG A 448 19.57 10.99 -26.89
CA ARG A 448 19.45 10.03 -28.01
C ARG A 448 20.49 8.90 -28.03
N ARG A 449 21.64 9.04 -27.36
CA ARG A 449 22.75 8.07 -27.49
C ARG A 449 22.79 6.98 -26.40
N ARG A 450 22.01 7.10 -25.32
CA ARG A 450 21.99 6.13 -24.19
C ARG A 450 20.84 5.12 -24.23
N PHE A 451 19.78 5.37 -24.99
CA PHE A 451 18.60 4.49 -25.09
C PHE A 451 18.91 3.06 -25.58
N ARG A 452 20.06 2.86 -26.27
CA ARG A 452 20.50 1.55 -26.77
C ARG A 452 21.28 0.70 -25.74
N ALA A 453 21.66 1.28 -24.60
CA ALA A 453 22.47 0.60 -23.57
C ALA A 453 21.67 0.14 -22.34
N GLY A 454 20.40 0.57 -22.19
CA GLY A 454 19.57 0.28 -21.01
C GLY A 454 18.50 -0.79 -21.22
N MET A 455 18.59 -1.60 -22.28
CA MET A 455 17.61 -2.65 -22.63
C MET A 455 18.14 -4.08 -22.41
N GLU A 456 19.39 -4.25 -21.96
CA GLU A 456 19.80 -5.53 -21.39
C GLU A 456 19.20 -5.68 -19.99
N PRO A 457 18.72 -6.88 -19.60
CA PRO A 457 18.30 -7.16 -18.24
C PRO A 457 19.52 -7.16 -17.33
N GLN A 458 19.85 -5.99 -16.77
CA GLN A 458 20.90 -5.87 -15.76
C GLN A 458 20.50 -6.67 -14.52
N SER A 459 21.14 -7.83 -14.35
CA SER A 459 21.17 -8.55 -13.09
C SER A 459 21.75 -7.62 -12.02
N PRO A 460 21.13 -7.49 -10.83
CA PRO A 460 21.57 -6.54 -9.79
C PRO A 460 22.83 -7.02 -9.04
N ALA A 461 23.72 -7.76 -9.69
CA ALA A 461 24.96 -8.26 -9.14
C ALA A 461 26.13 -7.66 -9.95
N HIS A 462 27.08 -7.05 -9.22
CA HIS A 462 28.32 -6.42 -9.70
C HIS A 462 28.23 -5.00 -10.26
N ASP A 463 28.22 -4.02 -9.35
CA ASP A 463 28.97 -2.77 -9.52
C ASP A 463 29.90 -2.58 -8.31
N VAL A 464 31.12 -3.12 -8.41
CA VAL A 464 32.25 -2.81 -7.53
C VAL A 464 33.47 -2.59 -8.42
N PRO A 465 34.12 -1.41 -8.39
CA PRO A 465 35.28 -1.15 -9.23
C PRO A 465 36.49 -1.93 -8.71
N ARG A 466 37.05 -2.83 -9.53
CA ARG A 466 38.40 -3.38 -9.34
C ARG A 466 39.38 -2.77 -10.35
N PRO A 467 40.63 -2.47 -9.95
CA PRO A 467 41.61 -1.85 -10.83
C PRO A 467 42.14 -2.83 -11.88
N SER A 468 42.66 -2.25 -12.96
CA SER A 468 43.08 -2.95 -14.17
C SER A 468 44.29 -3.87 -14.00
N GLY A 469 44.15 -5.13 -14.41
CA GLY A 469 45.25 -6.08 -14.63
C GLY A 469 44.97 -6.96 -15.85
N ARG A 470 45.92 -7.04 -16.81
CA ARG A 470 45.78 -7.84 -18.05
C ARG A 470 46.15 -9.30 -17.82
N MET A 471 45.36 -10.26 -18.34
CA MET A 471 45.89 -11.42 -19.09
C MET A 471 44.82 -12.17 -19.92
N HIS A 472 45.26 -13.17 -20.70
CA HIS A 472 44.60 -13.69 -21.91
C HIS A 472 43.62 -14.88 -21.73
N ARG A 473 42.67 -14.96 -22.68
CA ARG A 473 42.07 -16.15 -23.35
C ARG A 473 41.92 -17.47 -22.53
N ARG A 474 40.69 -18.00 -22.52
CA ARG A 474 40.27 -19.10 -23.42
C ARG A 474 38.74 -19.32 -23.41
N LEU A 475 38.25 -19.93 -24.50
CA LEU A 475 36.84 -20.30 -24.72
C LEU A 475 36.52 -21.65 -24.09
N ALA A 476 35.37 -21.78 -23.43
CA ALA A 476 34.67 -23.04 -23.22
C ALA A 476 33.16 -22.80 -23.04
N ARG A 477 32.32 -23.48 -23.82
CA ARG A 477 30.86 -23.58 -23.61
C ARG A 477 30.56 -24.83 -22.76
N PRO A 478 29.65 -24.77 -21.78
CA PRO A 478 28.91 -25.94 -21.31
C PRO A 478 27.50 -26.02 -21.94
N PRO A 479 26.87 -27.21 -21.99
CA PRO A 479 25.65 -27.46 -22.76
C PRO A 479 24.34 -27.26 -21.98
N TYR A 480 23.24 -27.11 -22.72
CA TYR A 480 21.87 -27.11 -22.19
C TYR A 480 21.47 -28.49 -21.65
N GLY A 481 21.03 -28.55 -20.38
CA GLY A 481 20.39 -29.73 -19.78
C GLY A 481 18.90 -29.83 -20.13
N ARG A 482 18.43 -31.04 -20.47
CA ARG A 482 17.02 -31.33 -20.72
C ARG A 482 16.22 -31.33 -19.41
N TYR A 483 15.05 -30.69 -19.40
CA TYR A 483 13.99 -31.01 -18.43
C TYR A 483 13.06 -32.08 -19.02
N GLY A 484 12.87 -33.18 -18.29
CA GLY A 484 11.95 -34.26 -18.66
C GLY A 484 10.50 -33.90 -18.34
N ARG A 485 9.57 -34.36 -19.20
CA ARG A 485 8.14 -34.40 -18.87
C ARG A 485 7.87 -35.61 -17.98
N ALA A 486 6.99 -35.44 -16.99
CA ALA A 486 6.33 -36.55 -16.31
C ALA A 486 4.85 -36.54 -16.70
N ASP A 487 4.41 -37.55 -17.43
CA ASP A 487 2.99 -37.75 -17.72
C ASP A 487 2.26 -38.26 -16.47
N ARG A 488 1.05 -37.74 -16.22
CA ARG A 488 0.05 -38.40 -15.36
C ARG A 488 -1.23 -38.59 -16.16
N ALA A 489 -1.47 -39.82 -16.59
CA ALA A 489 -2.71 -40.22 -17.22
C ALA A 489 -3.85 -40.29 -16.19
N LEU A 490 -4.95 -39.58 -16.46
CA LEU A 490 -6.23 -39.72 -15.76
C LEU A 490 -7.08 -40.73 -16.54
N ARG A 491 -7.39 -41.87 -15.92
CA ARG A 491 -8.35 -42.84 -16.49
C ARG A 491 -9.78 -42.34 -16.23
N VAL A 492 -10.53 -42.17 -17.31
CA VAL A 492 -12.00 -42.07 -17.26
C VAL A 492 -12.56 -43.44 -16.87
N ARG A 493 -13.63 -43.44 -16.06
CA ARG A 493 -14.54 -44.58 -15.91
C ARG A 493 -15.96 -44.09 -16.04
N ASP A 494 -16.70 -44.71 -16.94
CA ASP A 494 -18.09 -44.41 -17.25
C ASP A 494 -19.03 -44.82 -16.10
N ALA A 495 -20.16 -44.13 -16.00
CA ALA A 495 -21.30 -44.52 -15.18
C ALA A 495 -22.60 -44.28 -15.95
N GLU A 496 -23.27 -45.37 -16.34
CA GLU A 496 -24.60 -45.32 -16.95
C GLU A 496 -25.72 -45.03 -15.92
N PRO A 497 -26.89 -44.52 -16.36
CA PRO A 497 -27.96 -44.07 -15.48
C PRO A 497 -28.97 -45.19 -15.13
N ARG A 498 -29.56 -45.13 -13.92
CA ARG A 498 -30.80 -45.86 -13.59
C ARG A 498 -31.94 -44.93 -13.23
N ARG A 499 -33.15 -45.31 -13.68
CA ARG A 499 -34.40 -44.55 -13.56
C ARG A 499 -35.15 -44.83 -12.25
N ARG A 500 -35.78 -43.76 -11.73
CA ARG A 500 -37.11 -43.61 -11.07
C ARG A 500 -37.74 -44.74 -10.22
N LEU A 501 -38.39 -44.26 -9.14
CA LEU A 501 -39.47 -44.80 -8.28
C LEU A 501 -38.98 -44.91 -6.80
N GLY A 502 -39.71 -44.41 -5.79
CA GLY A 502 -40.95 -43.65 -5.79
C GLY A 502 -41.29 -43.07 -4.40
N ASP A 503 -42.27 -42.16 -4.39
CA ASP A 503 -43.13 -41.59 -3.32
C ASP A 503 -42.89 -41.73 -1.79
N ALA A 504 -43.48 -40.73 -1.11
CA ALA A 504 -44.14 -40.79 0.21
C ALA A 504 -43.38 -40.37 1.50
N ALA A 505 -43.56 -39.08 1.82
CA ALA A 505 -44.33 -38.61 3.00
C ALA A 505 -43.62 -38.18 4.31
N ARG A 506 -44.29 -37.21 4.96
CA ARG A 506 -44.25 -36.80 6.39
C ARG A 506 -43.04 -36.01 6.94
N ARG A 507 -43.17 -34.67 6.83
CA ARG A 507 -42.97 -33.74 7.96
C ARG A 507 -43.86 -34.15 9.16
N PRO A 508 -43.54 -33.86 10.45
CA PRO A 508 -43.55 -32.47 10.93
C PRO A 508 -42.64 -32.04 12.12
N GLN A 509 -42.39 -30.73 12.14
CA GLN A 509 -42.40 -29.77 13.28
C GLN A 509 -41.77 -30.06 14.67
N ARG A 510 -40.95 -29.06 15.05
CA ARG A 510 -41.02 -28.20 16.27
C ARG A 510 -40.32 -28.59 17.58
N ARG A 511 -39.94 -27.49 18.25
CA ARG A 511 -39.56 -27.29 19.67
C ARG A 511 -38.18 -27.81 20.06
N ASP A 512 -37.45 -27.22 20.99
CA ASP A 512 -37.36 -25.89 21.66
C ASP A 512 -36.69 -26.20 23.02
N GLN A 513 -36.14 -25.17 23.68
CA GLN A 513 -35.60 -25.16 25.06
C GLN A 513 -34.21 -25.80 25.22
N HIS A 514 -33.16 -25.08 25.62
CA HIS A 514 -32.89 -24.26 26.83
C HIS A 514 -32.40 -25.04 28.07
N ARG A 515 -31.18 -24.66 28.48
CA ARG A 515 -30.62 -24.67 29.85
C ARG A 515 -30.53 -26.01 30.60
N LEU A 516 -29.34 -26.26 31.13
CA LEU A 516 -29.15 -26.34 32.59
C LEU A 516 -27.74 -25.87 32.99
N ARG A 517 -27.60 -25.47 34.26
CA ARG A 517 -26.36 -24.99 34.90
C ARG A 517 -25.94 -26.00 35.97
N ALA A 518 -24.63 -26.05 36.25
CA ALA A 518 -24.03 -26.49 37.52
C ALA A 518 -24.20 -28.00 37.86
N ASP A 519 -23.44 -28.62 38.78
CA ASP A 519 -22.64 -28.08 39.90
C ASP A 519 -21.49 -29.04 40.31
N HIS A 520 -20.46 -28.51 41.00
CA HIS A 520 -19.57 -29.17 42.01
C HIS A 520 -18.78 -30.48 41.66
N ALA A 521 -17.67 -30.89 42.30
CA ALA A 521 -16.81 -30.32 43.35
C ALA A 521 -15.40 -30.99 43.44
N VAL A 522 -14.41 -30.23 43.95
CA VAL A 522 -13.38 -30.60 44.97
C VAL A 522 -12.62 -31.95 44.89
N LEU A 523 -11.27 -31.87 44.87
CA LEU A 523 -10.40 -32.57 45.85
C LEU A 523 -9.03 -31.87 46.04
N ARG A 524 -8.36 -32.16 47.18
CA ARG A 524 -7.18 -31.44 47.72
C ARG A 524 -5.94 -32.34 47.86
N GLY A 525 -4.74 -31.74 47.82
CA GLY A 525 -3.49 -32.28 48.40
C GLY A 525 -2.26 -31.47 47.93
N ARG A 526 -1.71 -30.48 48.65
CA ARG A 526 -0.88 -30.46 49.89
C ARG A 526 0.58 -30.96 49.78
N GLY A 527 1.48 -30.06 49.34
CA GLY A 527 2.84 -29.76 49.89
C GLY A 527 3.89 -30.88 49.99
N PRO A 528 5.09 -30.66 50.60
CA PRO A 528 5.73 -29.44 51.18
C PRO A 528 7.02 -29.02 50.41
N ALA A 529 8.01 -28.25 50.93
CA ALA A 529 8.02 -26.86 51.45
C ALA A 529 9.48 -26.31 51.59
N GLY A 530 9.73 -25.00 51.45
CA GLY A 530 11.04 -24.34 51.69
C GLY A 530 11.07 -22.86 51.27
N ARG A 531 10.81 -21.87 52.16
CA ARG A 531 11.79 -21.07 52.95
C ARG A 531 12.94 -20.52 52.07
N ALA A 532 13.21 -19.21 51.95
CA ALA A 532 13.30 -18.11 52.95
C ALA A 532 13.29 -16.74 52.19
N ARG A 533 13.31 -15.50 52.75
CA ARG A 533 13.27 -14.91 54.11
C ARG A 533 12.84 -13.42 53.97
N HIS A 534 12.33 -12.78 55.04
CA HIS A 534 12.00 -11.34 55.06
C HIS A 534 13.23 -10.42 55.12
N VAL A 535 13.11 -9.19 54.59
CA VAL A 535 13.56 -7.96 55.26
C VAL A 535 12.47 -6.89 55.12
N LEU A 536 12.20 -6.16 56.22
CA LEU A 536 11.22 -5.09 56.33
C LEU A 536 11.98 -3.87 56.88
N ALA A 537 11.86 -2.69 56.26
CA ALA A 537 12.37 -1.44 56.85
C ALA A 537 11.56 -0.24 56.33
N ALA A 538 10.77 0.36 57.21
CA ALA A 538 10.17 1.67 56.99
C ALA A 538 11.04 2.75 57.63
N ARG A 539 11.18 3.92 56.99
CA ARG A 539 11.50 5.18 57.67
C ARG A 539 11.23 6.40 56.78
N ALA A 540 10.62 7.40 57.39
CA ALA A 540 10.52 8.80 56.98
C ALA A 540 10.29 9.63 58.27
N PRO A 541 10.35 10.97 58.26
CA PRO A 541 11.01 11.87 57.31
C PRO A 541 12.09 12.73 58.01
N GLU A 542 12.89 13.51 57.26
CA GLU A 542 13.58 14.67 57.87
C GLU A 542 13.72 15.87 56.94
N ARG A 543 13.91 17.06 57.53
CA ARG A 543 13.71 18.36 56.90
C ARG A 543 14.99 18.97 56.33
N GLY A 544 14.90 19.42 55.09
CA GLY A 544 15.33 20.77 54.68
C GLY A 544 16.82 21.08 54.49
N ARG A 545 17.15 21.64 53.32
CA ARG A 545 18.17 22.69 53.19
C ARG A 545 17.87 23.62 52.00
N ARG A 546 17.98 24.93 52.24
CA ARG A 546 17.94 25.99 51.22
C ARG A 546 19.25 25.99 50.42
N VAL A 547 19.22 26.18 49.10
CA VAL A 547 20.30 26.90 48.35
C VAL A 547 19.73 27.65 47.13
N ARG A 548 19.90 28.98 47.16
CA ARG A 548 20.13 29.98 46.08
C ARG A 548 19.38 29.93 44.72
N ARG A 549 18.68 31.04 44.43
CA ARG A 549 18.46 31.59 43.08
C ARG A 549 19.77 32.07 42.43
N PRO A 550 19.91 32.03 41.10
CA PRO A 550 20.69 32.98 40.31
C PRO A 550 19.85 34.16 39.81
N ALA A 551 20.50 35.22 39.34
CA ALA A 551 19.89 36.52 39.03
C ALA A 551 19.30 36.63 37.61
N ARG A 552 18.41 37.63 37.43
CA ARG A 552 17.90 38.10 36.13
C ARG A 552 18.91 39.04 35.47
N HIS A 553 19.16 38.89 34.17
CA HIS A 553 19.63 39.96 33.29
C HIS A 553 19.00 39.84 31.89
N GLY A 554 18.90 40.97 31.17
CA GLY A 554 18.61 40.99 29.73
C GLY A 554 17.15 41.18 29.32
N ARG A 555 16.69 42.44 29.24
CA ARG A 555 15.72 42.84 28.19
C ARG A 555 16.49 42.93 26.85
N PRO A 556 15.80 42.87 25.71
CA PRO A 556 15.67 44.12 24.95
C PRO A 556 14.23 44.45 24.53
N SER A 557 14.06 45.65 23.98
CA SER A 557 12.77 46.33 23.82
C SER A 557 11.90 45.82 22.66
N SER A 558 10.60 45.90 22.94
CA SER A 558 9.48 46.09 22.03
C SER A 558 9.73 47.01 20.83
N VAL A 559 9.19 46.60 19.67
CA VAL A 559 8.57 47.49 18.66
C VAL A 559 7.15 46.94 18.41
N PRO A 560 6.09 47.75 18.40
CA PRO A 560 4.71 47.26 18.32
C PRO A 560 4.21 47.11 16.87
N VAL A 561 3.42 46.08 16.61
CA VAL A 561 2.56 45.96 15.41
C VAL A 561 1.10 45.87 15.90
N PRO A 562 0.14 46.63 15.32
CA PRO A 562 -1.10 46.93 16.01
C PRO A 562 -2.17 45.84 15.90
N LEU A 563 -2.89 45.63 17.01
CA LEU A 563 -4.16 44.91 17.05
C LEU A 563 -5.25 45.73 16.36
N ALA A 564 -5.72 45.28 15.20
CA ALA A 564 -6.99 45.75 14.64
C ALA A 564 -8.16 45.02 15.33
N ARG A 565 -9.03 45.76 16.01
CA ARG A 565 -10.32 45.25 16.49
C ARG A 565 -11.32 45.11 15.32
N PRO A 566 -12.29 44.20 15.41
CA PRO A 566 -13.31 44.03 14.39
C PRO A 566 -14.41 45.09 14.52
N ASP A 567 -14.99 45.54 13.40
CA ASP A 567 -16.44 45.79 13.38
C ASP A 567 -17.07 45.85 11.96
N ARG A 568 -18.33 45.38 11.91
CA ARG A 568 -19.44 45.76 11.01
C ARG A 568 -19.50 45.40 9.51
N HIS A 569 -20.54 44.60 9.24
CA HIS A 569 -21.53 44.73 8.16
C HIS A 569 -21.09 44.79 6.68
N LEU A 570 -21.27 43.66 5.99
CA LEU A 570 -21.95 43.64 4.69
C LEU A 570 -22.99 42.49 4.63
N SER A 571 -24.19 42.82 4.20
CA SER A 571 -25.35 41.92 4.16
C SER A 571 -25.32 41.02 2.92
N ALA A 572 -25.50 39.71 3.11
CA ALA A 572 -25.77 38.79 2.01
C ALA A 572 -27.28 38.83 1.62
N PRO A 573 -27.63 38.88 0.32
CA PRO A 573 -29.03 38.89 -0.10
C PRO A 573 -29.68 37.52 0.08
N ARG A 574 -30.79 37.47 0.83
CA ARG A 574 -31.66 36.29 0.92
C ARG A 574 -32.34 36.02 -0.43
N VAL A 575 -31.90 35.00 -1.15
CA VAL A 575 -32.66 34.43 -2.27
C VAL A 575 -33.88 33.70 -1.68
N ARG A 576 -35.09 34.19 -1.97
CA ARG A 576 -36.34 33.50 -1.62
C ARG A 576 -36.55 32.30 -2.56
N PRO A 577 -37.02 31.14 -2.09
CA PRO A 577 -37.52 30.10 -2.97
C PRO A 577 -38.79 30.59 -3.70
N ARG A 578 -38.89 30.33 -5.01
CA ARG A 578 -40.14 30.49 -5.76
C ARG A 578 -41.11 29.36 -5.36
N PRO A 579 -42.42 29.63 -5.24
CA PRO A 579 -43.41 28.58 -5.03
C PRO A 579 -43.58 27.74 -6.31
N LEU A 580 -43.80 26.44 -6.14
CA LEU A 580 -44.29 25.56 -7.21
C LEU A 580 -45.78 25.86 -7.47
N PRO A 581 -46.25 25.85 -8.72
CA PRO A 581 -47.68 25.94 -9.01
C PRO A 581 -48.38 24.65 -8.61
N SER A 582 -49.40 24.78 -7.76
CA SER A 582 -50.41 23.75 -7.57
C SER A 582 -51.31 23.71 -8.80
N SER A 583 -51.54 22.52 -9.35
CA SER A 583 -52.69 22.25 -10.21
C SER A 583 -53.27 20.89 -9.84
N ALA A 584 -54.39 20.92 -9.11
CA ALA A 584 -55.24 19.79 -8.88
C ALA A 584 -56.36 19.74 -9.94
N HIS A 585 -56.73 18.51 -10.30
CA HIS A 585 -58.04 18.01 -10.77
C HIS A 585 -57.94 17.11 -12.00
N GLY A 586 -58.59 15.95 -11.93
CA GLY A 586 -58.57 14.93 -12.98
C GLY A 586 -58.98 13.54 -12.48
N VAL A 587 -60.05 13.44 -11.69
CA VAL A 587 -60.64 12.14 -11.30
C VAL A 587 -61.40 11.57 -12.48
N SER A 588 -61.04 10.36 -12.93
CA SER A 588 -61.87 9.49 -13.77
C SER A 588 -61.45 8.02 -13.63
N THR A 589 -62.24 7.25 -12.89
CA THR A 589 -62.44 5.80 -13.10
C THR A 589 -63.77 5.65 -13.87
N PRO A 590 -63.93 4.67 -14.78
CA PRO A 590 -64.02 3.23 -14.48
C PRO A 590 -63.16 2.37 -15.44
N GLY A 591 -63.10 1.03 -15.39
CA GLY A 591 -63.84 0.07 -14.57
C GLY A 591 -63.33 -1.37 -14.75
N SER A 592 -64.10 -2.31 -14.20
CA SER A 592 -63.85 -3.77 -14.20
C SER A 592 -63.67 -4.42 -15.57
N GLY A 593 -62.77 -5.41 -15.66
CA GLY A 593 -62.65 -6.33 -16.79
C GLY A 593 -61.94 -7.63 -16.40
N VAL A 594 -62.67 -8.75 -16.34
CA VAL A 594 -62.15 -10.08 -15.99
C VAL A 594 -61.77 -10.84 -17.26
N ARG A 595 -60.51 -11.25 -17.40
CA ARG A 595 -60.03 -12.60 -17.78
C ARG A 595 -58.52 -12.66 -17.90
#